data_AF-A0A0L8M6V5-F1
#
_entry.id   AF-A0A0L8M6V5-F1
#
_cell.length_a   1.000
_cell.length_b   1.000
_cell.length_c   1.000
_cell.angle_alpha   90.00
_cell.angle_beta   90.00
_cell.angle_gamma   90.00
#
_symmetry.space_group_name_H-M   'P 1'
#
loop_
_entity.id
_entity.type
_entity.pdbx_description
1 polymer ?
#
loop_
_entity_poly.entity_id
_entity_poly.type
_entity_poly.pdbx_seq_one_letter_code
_entity_poly.pdbx_strand_id
1 'polypeptide(L)'
;MDRITLRGAEALPEVGPLELRAPGSGGLVFGQLLLGLPVVASLFTAPDRFRFLLAAIPCALMAVALPLLLVVQARQRALGVLVRLDSYGVGVGGGPAIPWADLSEVRTVKGVVVLLPRPGVELPVVPSAAPFSRPGRRAAAYVRRYGSPLVLMPRALDATKPQILAAVRRLGRIPLGAD
;
A
#
# COMPACT_ATOMS: atom_id res chain seq x y z
N MET A 1 -49.80 25.06 -5.33
CA MET A 1 -48.44 25.58 -5.54
C MET A 1 -47.77 25.64 -4.18
N ASP A 2 -46.89 24.68 -3.89
CA ASP A 2 -45.95 24.81 -2.78
C ASP A 2 -44.68 24.05 -3.13
N ARG A 3 -43.60 24.80 -3.37
CA ARG A 3 -42.24 24.30 -3.56
C ARG A 3 -41.54 24.41 -2.21
N ILE A 4 -41.53 23.34 -1.44
CA ILE A 4 -40.56 23.16 -0.36
C ILE A 4 -39.54 22.14 -0.86
N THR A 5 -38.54 22.65 -1.58
CA THR A 5 -37.30 21.94 -1.88
C THR A 5 -36.54 21.70 -0.57
N LEU A 6 -36.73 20.51 0.02
CA LEU A 6 -35.77 19.93 0.96
C LEU A 6 -34.52 19.48 0.18
N ARG A 7 -33.75 20.48 -0.30
CA ARG A 7 -32.32 20.32 -0.63
C ARG A 7 -31.59 20.29 0.71
N GLY A 8 -31.21 19.11 1.18
CA GLY A 8 -30.51 18.98 2.46
C GLY A 8 -30.55 17.61 3.10
N ALA A 9 -31.05 16.57 2.43
CA ALA A 9 -30.63 15.22 2.74
C ALA A 9 -29.23 15.03 2.15
N GLU A 10 -28.21 15.52 2.87
CA GLU A 10 -26.86 14.96 2.72
C GLU A 10 -27.02 13.45 2.86
N ALA A 11 -26.93 12.75 1.74
CA ALA A 11 -26.82 11.31 1.73
C ALA A 11 -25.65 10.98 2.66
N LEU A 12 -25.96 10.41 3.83
CA LEU A 12 -24.99 9.71 4.66
C LEU A 12 -24.14 8.90 3.69
N PRO A 13 -22.79 9.08 3.64
CA PRO A 13 -21.98 8.39 2.65
C PRO A 13 -22.29 6.91 2.78
N GLU A 14 -22.79 6.33 1.69
CA GLU A 14 -23.13 4.91 1.63
C GLU A 14 -22.02 4.13 2.31
N VAL A 15 -22.41 3.21 3.20
CA VAL A 15 -21.52 2.40 4.02
C VAL A 15 -20.76 1.44 3.09
N GLY A 16 -19.81 1.99 2.36
CA GLY A 16 -19.06 1.30 1.32
C GLY A 16 -17.86 0.58 1.92
N PRO A 17 -17.41 -0.52 1.29
CA PRO A 17 -16.18 -1.19 1.67
C PRO A 17 -15.00 -0.23 1.54
N LEU A 18 -14.07 -0.27 2.49
CA LEU A 18 -12.80 0.44 2.35
C LEU A 18 -11.85 -0.41 1.51
N GLU A 19 -11.62 0.00 0.27
CA GLU A 19 -10.64 -0.62 -0.62
C GLU A 19 -9.28 0.07 -0.48
N LEU A 20 -8.29 -0.70 -0.06
CA LEU A 20 -6.90 -0.27 0.08
C LEU A 20 -6.10 -0.81 -1.09
N ARG A 21 -5.49 0.10 -1.85
CA ARG A 21 -4.69 -0.20 -3.06
C ARG A 21 -3.22 0.07 -2.81
N ALA A 22 -2.35 -0.37 -3.70
CA ALA A 22 -0.95 0.03 -3.63
C ALA A 22 -0.83 1.55 -3.86
N PRO A 23 0.02 2.28 -3.12
CA PRO A 23 0.26 3.70 -3.38
C PRO A 23 0.82 3.85 -4.79
N GLY A 24 0.26 4.79 -5.55
CA GLY A 24 0.74 5.08 -6.89
C GLY A 24 2.23 5.45 -6.86
N SER A 25 3.03 4.81 -7.70
CA SER A 25 4.47 5.07 -7.86
C SER A 25 4.80 6.43 -8.52
N GLY A 26 3.78 7.24 -8.81
CA GLY A 26 3.89 8.50 -9.56
C GLY A 26 4.92 9.47 -8.99
N GLY A 27 5.02 9.61 -7.67
CA GLY A 27 5.99 10.51 -7.04
C GLY A 27 7.46 10.10 -7.22
N LEU A 28 7.75 8.80 -7.20
CA LEU A 28 9.11 8.28 -7.40
C LEU A 28 9.54 8.37 -8.86
N VAL A 29 8.62 8.09 -9.78
CA VAL A 29 8.87 8.20 -11.23
C VAL A 29 9.11 9.65 -11.62
N PHE A 30 8.32 10.60 -11.09
CA PHE A 30 8.48 12.03 -11.38
C PHE A 30 9.79 12.60 -10.85
N GLY A 31 10.20 12.22 -9.62
CA GLY A 31 11.46 12.65 -9.03
C GLY A 31 12.70 12.18 -9.79
N GLN A 32 12.69 10.92 -10.27
CA GLN A 32 13.82 10.40 -11.06
C GLN A 32 13.89 11.00 -12.48
N LEU A 33 12.75 11.29 -13.10
CA LEU A 33 12.70 11.93 -14.42
C LEU A 33 13.28 13.35 -14.40
N LEU A 34 12.98 14.12 -13.34
CA LEU A 34 13.51 15.48 -13.14
C LEU A 34 15.03 15.51 -12.91
N LEU A 35 15.58 14.49 -12.24
CA LEU A 35 17.02 14.38 -11.99
C LEU A 35 17.82 13.91 -13.23
N GLY A 36 17.21 13.12 -14.12
CA GLY A 36 17.89 12.55 -15.30
C GLY A 36 18.05 13.52 -16.47
N LEU A 37 17.12 14.47 -16.64
CA LEU A 37 17.12 15.39 -17.78
C LEU A 37 18.38 16.27 -17.93
N PRO A 38 18.88 16.95 -16.88
CA PRO A 38 20.07 17.80 -17.00
C PRO A 38 21.36 16.98 -17.20
N VAL A 39 21.40 15.75 -16.67
CA VAL A 39 22.54 14.84 -16.80
C VAL A 39 22.72 14.36 -18.24
N VAL A 40 21.63 13.95 -18.90
CA VAL A 40 21.69 13.53 -20.31
C VAL A 40 22.07 14.69 -21.22
N ALA A 41 21.57 15.90 -20.94
CA ALA A 41 21.96 17.09 -21.69
C ALA A 41 23.47 17.40 -21.56
N SER A 42 24.04 17.26 -20.35
CA SER A 42 25.48 17.48 -20.12
C SER A 42 26.40 16.47 -20.81
N LEU A 43 25.90 15.26 -21.12
CA LEU A 43 26.66 14.20 -21.81
C LEU A 43 26.95 14.59 -23.27
N PHE A 44 26.06 15.36 -23.91
CA PHE A 44 26.22 15.83 -25.30
C PHE A 44 27.13 17.07 -25.42
N THR A 45 27.42 17.76 -24.32
CA THR A 45 28.16 19.04 -24.33
C THR A 45 29.55 18.98 -23.69
N ALA A 46 30.00 17.81 -23.23
CA ALA A 46 31.24 17.67 -22.46
C ALA A 46 32.43 17.24 -23.36
N PRO A 47 33.44 18.10 -23.59
CA PRO A 47 34.62 17.76 -24.38
C PRO A 47 35.65 16.88 -23.62
N ASP A 48 35.56 16.80 -22.29
CA ASP A 48 36.52 16.08 -21.44
C ASP A 48 36.06 14.68 -21.01
N ARG A 49 36.92 13.67 -21.19
CA ARG A 49 36.68 12.26 -20.85
C ARG A 49 36.25 12.03 -19.39
N PHE A 50 36.65 12.90 -18.47
CA PHE A 50 36.29 12.81 -17.05
C PHE A 50 34.82 13.18 -16.79
N ARG A 51 34.30 14.20 -17.51
CA ARG A 51 32.89 14.59 -17.43
C ARG A 51 31.98 13.55 -18.08
N PHE A 52 32.47 12.87 -19.11
CA PHE A 52 31.77 11.73 -19.71
C PHE A 52 31.57 10.57 -18.72
N LEU A 53 32.61 10.17 -17.98
CA LEU A 53 32.51 9.13 -16.94
C LEU A 53 31.55 9.52 -15.81
N LEU A 54 31.61 10.77 -15.36
CA LEU A 54 30.71 11.31 -14.33
C LEU A 54 29.23 11.32 -14.77
N ALA A 55 28.95 11.55 -16.05
CA ALA A 55 27.59 11.53 -16.58
C ALA A 55 27.12 10.13 -17.03
N ALA A 56 28.04 9.20 -17.32
CA ALA A 56 27.71 7.82 -17.65
C ALA A 56 27.16 7.03 -16.44
N ILE A 57 27.70 7.26 -15.24
CA ILE A 57 27.24 6.60 -13.99
C ILE A 57 25.74 6.83 -13.72
N PRO A 58 25.23 8.08 -13.66
CA PRO A 58 23.80 8.33 -13.47
C PRO A 58 22.96 7.84 -14.64
N CYS A 59 23.48 7.85 -15.88
CA CYS A 59 22.77 7.31 -17.03
C CYS A 59 22.59 5.78 -16.93
N ALA A 60 23.64 5.05 -16.52
CA ALA A 60 23.57 3.61 -16.25
C ALA A 60 22.62 3.30 -15.08
N LEU A 61 22.65 4.10 -14.01
CA LEU A 61 21.70 3.97 -12.90
C LEU A 61 20.25 4.17 -13.37
N MET A 62 19.99 5.19 -14.20
CA MET A 62 18.66 5.42 -14.78
C MET A 62 18.21 4.28 -15.69
N ALA A 63 19.12 3.73 -16.51
CA ALA A 63 18.83 2.60 -17.38
C ALA A 63 18.41 1.33 -16.62
N VAL A 64 18.84 1.17 -15.36
CA VAL A 64 18.43 0.05 -14.50
C VAL A 64 17.22 0.41 -13.62
N ALA A 65 17.17 1.62 -13.08
CA ALA A 65 16.10 2.06 -12.18
C ALA A 65 14.76 2.19 -12.92
N LEU A 66 14.76 2.76 -14.12
CA LEU A 66 13.55 3.00 -14.90
C LEU A 66 12.78 1.70 -15.23
N PRO A 67 13.39 0.64 -15.81
CA PRO A 67 12.66 -0.61 -16.06
C PRO A 67 12.20 -1.27 -14.75
N LEU A 68 12.97 -1.17 -13.67
CA LEU A 68 12.57 -1.71 -12.37
C LEU A 68 11.33 -0.97 -11.81
N LEU A 69 11.28 0.35 -11.93
CA LEU A 69 10.11 1.15 -11.56
C LEU A 69 8.90 0.83 -12.43
N LEU A 70 9.07 0.67 -13.74
CA LEU A 70 8.00 0.28 -14.65
C LEU A 70 7.44 -1.11 -14.30
N VAL A 71 8.30 -2.08 -14.00
CA VAL A 71 7.89 -3.41 -13.55
C VAL A 71 7.13 -3.32 -12.23
N VAL A 72 7.61 -2.52 -11.28
CA VAL A 72 6.91 -2.30 -10.00
C VAL A 72 5.55 -1.67 -10.24
N GLN A 73 5.46 -0.64 -11.09
CA GLN A 73 4.20 0.05 -11.41
C GLN A 73 3.22 -0.88 -12.12
N ALA A 74 3.67 -1.68 -13.08
CA ALA A 74 2.86 -2.67 -13.76
C ALA A 74 2.34 -3.74 -12.77
N ARG A 75 3.21 -4.23 -11.87
CA ARG A 75 2.82 -5.16 -10.81
C ARG A 75 1.83 -4.54 -9.84
N GLN A 76 2.01 -3.28 -9.45
CA GLN A 76 1.06 -2.55 -8.60
C GLN A 76 -0.32 -2.44 -9.26
N ARG A 77 -0.36 -2.13 -10.56
CA ARG A 77 -1.62 -2.09 -11.31
C ARG A 77 -2.27 -3.46 -11.43
N ALA A 78 -1.48 -4.51 -11.67
CA ALA A 78 -1.98 -5.88 -11.77
C ALA A 78 -2.53 -6.40 -10.44
N LEU A 79 -2.02 -5.92 -9.30
CA LEU A 79 -2.48 -6.34 -7.97
C LEU A 79 -3.84 -5.78 -7.58
N GLY A 80 -4.31 -4.70 -8.23
CA GLY A 80 -5.64 -4.13 -7.98
C GLY A 80 -5.87 -3.73 -6.52
N VAL A 81 -6.96 -4.22 -5.93
CA VAL A 81 -7.29 -4.03 -4.52
C VAL A 81 -6.46 -5.00 -3.66
N LEU A 82 -5.61 -4.46 -2.80
CA LEU A 82 -4.73 -5.25 -1.94
C LEU A 82 -5.42 -5.71 -0.67
N VAL A 83 -6.25 -4.85 -0.09
CA VAL A 83 -7.04 -5.16 1.10
C VAL A 83 -8.40 -4.52 0.95
N ARG A 84 -9.46 -5.26 1.25
CA ARG A 84 -10.83 -4.77 1.28
C ARG A 84 -11.40 -4.98 2.67
N LEU A 85 -11.82 -3.91 3.33
CA LEU A 85 -12.53 -3.99 4.61
C LEU A 85 -14.01 -3.78 4.34
N ASP A 86 -14.84 -4.74 4.72
CA ASP A 86 -16.30 -4.64 4.60
C ASP A 86 -17.00 -5.10 5.87
N SER A 87 -18.34 -5.20 5.85
CA SER A 87 -19.13 -5.62 7.00
C SER A 87 -18.91 -7.08 7.39
N TYR A 88 -18.47 -7.94 6.47
CA TYR A 88 -18.20 -9.34 6.74
C TYR A 88 -16.81 -9.51 7.36
N GLY A 89 -15.81 -8.82 6.82
CA GLY A 89 -14.45 -9.05 7.21
C GLY A 89 -13.39 -8.27 6.44
N VAL A 90 -12.23 -8.92 6.33
CA VAL A 90 -11.03 -8.42 5.67
C VAL A 90 -10.67 -9.31 4.50
N GLY A 91 -10.90 -8.84 3.28
CA GLY A 91 -10.36 -9.44 2.06
C GLY A 91 -8.91 -9.01 1.84
N VAL A 92 -8.05 -9.94 1.45
CA VAL A 92 -6.63 -9.66 1.15
C VAL A 92 -6.30 -10.18 -0.24
N GLY A 93 -5.93 -9.28 -1.15
CA GLY A 93 -5.76 -9.57 -2.57
C GLY A 93 -7.03 -10.17 -3.19
N GLY A 94 -6.85 -11.17 -4.05
CA GLY A 94 -7.94 -11.99 -4.61
C GLY A 94 -8.29 -13.23 -3.79
N GLY A 95 -7.85 -13.31 -2.53
CA GLY A 95 -8.11 -14.44 -1.65
C GLY A 95 -9.49 -14.39 -0.95
N PRO A 96 -9.85 -15.45 -0.20
CA PRO A 96 -11.08 -15.46 0.59
C PRO A 96 -11.07 -14.36 1.65
N ALA A 97 -12.24 -13.78 1.91
CA ALA A 97 -12.42 -12.78 2.96
C ALA A 97 -12.35 -13.44 4.35
N ILE A 98 -11.58 -12.84 5.25
CA ILE A 98 -11.39 -13.28 6.63
C ILE A 98 -12.49 -12.65 7.48
N PRO A 99 -13.41 -13.42 8.07
CA PRO A 99 -14.44 -12.89 8.95
C PRO A 99 -13.86 -12.06 10.09
N TRP A 100 -14.57 -11.00 10.50
CA TRP A 100 -14.23 -10.28 11.73
C TRP A 100 -14.23 -11.18 12.97
N ALA A 101 -15.06 -12.22 12.97
CA ALA A 101 -15.15 -13.21 14.04
C ALA A 101 -13.86 -14.01 14.23
N ASP A 102 -13.05 -14.19 13.17
CA ASP A 102 -11.80 -14.95 13.21
C ASP A 102 -10.62 -14.11 13.71
N LEU A 103 -10.86 -12.81 13.96
CA LEU A 103 -9.90 -11.87 14.49
C LEU A 103 -10.16 -11.65 15.98
N SER A 104 -9.08 -11.58 16.76
CA SER A 104 -9.14 -11.35 18.21
C SER A 104 -9.13 -9.86 18.53
N GLU A 105 -8.22 -9.11 17.90
CA GLU A 105 -8.07 -7.67 18.10
C GLU A 105 -7.26 -7.02 16.96
N VAL A 106 -7.31 -5.70 16.88
CA VAL A 106 -6.40 -4.91 16.05
C VAL A 106 -5.48 -4.09 16.92
N ARG A 107 -4.18 -4.27 16.75
CA ARG A 107 -3.14 -3.46 17.42
C ARG A 107 -2.52 -2.47 16.46
N THR A 108 -2.02 -1.37 16.99
CA THR A 108 -1.11 -0.53 16.24
C THR A 108 0.30 -0.65 16.81
N VAL A 109 1.29 -0.89 15.95
CA VAL A 109 2.70 -0.99 16.34
C VAL A 109 3.53 -0.11 15.42
N LYS A 110 4.17 0.93 15.95
CA LYS A 110 5.09 1.82 15.21
C LYS A 110 4.49 2.36 13.90
N GLY A 111 3.22 2.78 13.94
CA GLY A 111 2.51 3.35 12.78
C GLY A 111 1.94 2.32 11.79
N VAL A 112 1.97 1.03 12.14
CA VAL A 112 1.45 -0.08 11.34
C VAL A 112 0.25 -0.69 12.05
N VAL A 113 -0.80 -1.04 11.31
CA VAL A 113 -2.00 -1.69 11.86
C VAL A 113 -1.87 -3.20 11.69
N VAL A 114 -1.99 -3.94 12.80
CA VAL A 114 -1.79 -5.39 12.86
C VAL A 114 -3.09 -6.04 13.28
N LEU A 115 -3.59 -6.99 12.49
CA LEU A 115 -4.80 -7.74 12.82
C LEU A 115 -4.39 -9.08 13.40
N LEU A 116 -4.74 -9.34 14.65
CA LEU A 116 -4.36 -10.59 15.32
C LEU A 116 -5.41 -11.67 15.07
N PRO A 117 -4.98 -12.90 14.71
CA PRO A 117 -5.91 -14.01 14.58
C PRO A 117 -6.42 -14.47 15.95
N ARG A 118 -7.55 -15.18 15.94
CA ARG A 118 -7.90 -16.09 17.03
C ARG A 118 -7.04 -17.35 16.98
N PRO A 119 -6.90 -18.09 18.10
CA PRO A 119 -6.16 -19.36 18.11
C PRO A 119 -6.67 -20.33 17.04
N GLY A 120 -5.75 -20.89 16.24
CA GLY A 120 -6.08 -21.83 15.17
C GLY A 120 -6.46 -21.21 13.82
N VAL A 121 -6.54 -19.87 13.73
CA VAL A 121 -6.82 -19.17 12.46
C VAL A 121 -5.52 -18.80 11.76
N GLU A 122 -5.36 -19.24 10.51
CA GLU A 122 -4.28 -18.80 9.64
C GLU A 122 -4.70 -17.54 8.87
N LEU A 123 -3.84 -16.51 8.89
CA LEU A 123 -4.09 -15.27 8.16
C LEU A 123 -3.12 -15.13 6.97
N PRO A 124 -3.59 -14.63 5.82
CA PRO A 124 -2.73 -14.32 4.69
C PRO A 124 -1.86 -13.08 4.95
N VAL A 125 -0.76 -13.00 4.20
CA VAL A 125 0.06 -11.80 4.10
C VAL A 125 -0.47 -10.90 3.00
N VAL A 126 -0.54 -9.59 3.26
CA VAL A 126 -0.85 -8.58 2.23
C VAL A 126 0.14 -8.68 1.07
N PRO A 127 -0.29 -8.84 -0.20
CA PRO A 127 0.63 -8.94 -1.34
C PRO A 127 1.60 -7.75 -1.43
N SER A 128 2.81 -7.98 -1.94
CA SER A 128 3.80 -6.92 -2.21
C SER A 128 4.02 -6.76 -3.70
N ALA A 129 4.16 -5.52 -4.16
CA ALA A 129 4.67 -5.23 -5.50
C ALA A 129 6.21 -5.31 -5.59
N ALA A 130 6.92 -5.46 -4.46
CA ALA A 130 8.37 -5.47 -4.45
C ALA A 130 8.92 -6.66 -5.27
N PRO A 131 9.87 -6.40 -6.20
CA PRO A 131 10.50 -7.46 -6.96
C PRO A 131 11.25 -8.39 -6.01
N PHE A 132 11.20 -9.70 -6.27
CA PHE A 132 11.83 -10.76 -5.47
C PHE A 132 11.25 -10.97 -4.05
N SER A 133 10.11 -10.37 -3.71
CA SER A 133 9.45 -10.65 -2.44
C SER A 133 9.03 -12.13 -2.36
N ARG A 134 9.32 -12.78 -1.23
CA ARG A 134 8.92 -14.17 -0.94
C ARG A 134 7.81 -14.15 0.13
N PRO A 135 6.54 -14.43 -0.22
CA PRO A 135 5.41 -14.32 0.71
C PRO A 135 5.60 -15.09 2.01
N GLY A 136 6.08 -16.34 1.95
CA GLY A 136 6.30 -17.17 3.14
C GLY A 136 7.37 -16.63 4.10
N ARG A 137 8.49 -16.11 3.58
CA ARG A 137 9.52 -15.47 4.42
C ARG A 137 8.99 -14.20 5.09
N ARG A 138 8.17 -13.42 4.37
CA ARG A 138 7.54 -12.21 4.90
C ARG A 138 6.51 -12.54 5.98
N ALA A 139 5.70 -13.58 5.79
CA ALA A 139 4.76 -14.07 6.79
C ALA A 139 5.48 -14.42 8.08
N ALA A 140 6.53 -15.25 8.00
CA ALA A 140 7.33 -15.64 9.16
C ALA A 140 7.99 -14.43 9.86
N ALA A 141 8.51 -13.48 9.09
CA ALA A 141 9.10 -12.26 9.64
C ALA A 141 8.06 -11.38 10.36
N TYR A 142 6.85 -11.29 9.82
CA TYR A 142 5.76 -10.52 10.43
C TYR A 142 5.21 -11.18 11.68
N VAL A 143 5.02 -12.50 11.68
CA VAL A 143 4.66 -13.26 12.88
C VAL A 143 5.71 -13.06 13.97
N ARG A 144 7.01 -13.17 13.65
CA ARG A 144 8.09 -12.94 14.63
C ARG A 144 8.11 -11.53 15.20
N ARG A 145 7.80 -10.51 14.38
CA ARG A 145 7.94 -9.10 14.76
C ARG A 145 6.68 -8.49 15.38
N TYR A 146 5.51 -8.94 14.95
CA TYR A 146 4.21 -8.34 15.27
C TYR A 146 3.20 -9.36 15.83
N GLY A 147 3.53 -10.66 15.86
CA GLY A 147 2.63 -11.71 16.32
C GLY A 147 1.58 -12.14 15.29
N SER A 148 1.52 -11.51 14.12
CA SER A 148 0.56 -11.83 13.06
C SER A 148 1.17 -11.62 11.66
N PRO A 149 0.79 -12.44 10.66
CA PRO A 149 1.19 -12.21 9.27
C PRO A 149 0.34 -11.12 8.60
N LEU A 150 -0.85 -10.79 9.13
CA LEU A 150 -1.75 -9.79 8.55
C LEU A 150 -1.43 -8.40 9.10
N VAL A 151 -0.56 -7.71 8.35
CA VAL A 151 0.01 -6.42 8.72
C VAL A 151 -0.31 -5.39 7.65
N LEU A 152 -1.12 -4.39 8.01
CA LEU A 152 -1.51 -3.26 7.16
C LEU A 152 -0.55 -2.09 7.40
N MET A 153 0.27 -1.80 6.39
CA MET A 153 1.20 -0.67 6.43
C MET A 153 0.59 0.51 5.66
N PRO A 154 0.17 1.60 6.32
CA PRO A 154 -0.44 2.76 5.65
C PRO A 154 0.46 3.44 4.60
N ARG A 155 1.78 3.23 4.64
CA ARG A 155 2.67 3.74 3.57
C ARG A 155 2.70 2.85 2.34
N ALA A 156 2.29 1.59 2.47
CA ALA A 156 2.24 0.60 1.39
C ALA A 156 0.82 0.33 0.91
N LEU A 157 -0.16 0.99 1.54
CA LEU A 157 -1.57 1.00 1.20
C LEU A 157 -1.91 2.48 0.96
N ASP A 158 -2.66 2.82 -0.07
CA ASP A 158 -3.04 4.20 -0.38
C ASP A 158 -4.07 4.74 0.63
N ALA A 159 -3.70 4.75 1.92
CA ALA A 159 -4.55 5.09 3.04
C ALA A 159 -3.73 5.48 4.27
N THR A 160 -4.36 6.21 5.18
CA THR A 160 -3.73 6.63 6.44
C THR A 160 -4.09 5.68 7.60
N LYS A 161 -3.23 5.61 8.64
CA LYS A 161 -3.54 4.89 9.90
C LYS A 161 -4.94 5.24 10.43
N PRO A 162 -5.32 6.52 10.61
CA PRO A 162 -6.64 6.87 11.12
C PRO A 162 -7.78 6.40 10.21
N GLN A 163 -7.64 6.44 8.88
CA GLN A 163 -8.66 5.92 7.97
C GLN A 163 -8.86 4.41 8.14
N ILE A 164 -7.78 3.64 8.25
CA ILE A 164 -7.85 2.19 8.47
C ILE A 164 -8.51 1.90 9.82
N LEU A 165 -8.08 2.55 10.90
CA LEU A 165 -8.65 2.34 12.23
C LEU A 165 -10.13 2.76 12.30
N ALA A 166 -10.50 3.87 11.67
CA ALA A 166 -11.90 4.30 11.59
C ALA A 166 -12.76 3.27 10.85
N ALA A 167 -12.26 2.68 9.76
CA ALA A 167 -12.97 1.62 9.04
C ALA A 167 -13.09 0.34 9.89
N VAL A 168 -12.04 -0.07 10.60
CA VAL A 168 -12.09 -1.22 11.53
C VAL A 168 -13.13 -0.99 12.64
N ARG A 169 -13.15 0.21 13.27
CA ARG A 169 -14.16 0.54 14.30
C ARG A 169 -15.57 0.47 13.74
N ARG A 170 -15.76 1.03 12.55
CA ARG A 170 -17.06 1.13 11.90
C ARG A 170 -17.60 -0.23 11.44
N LEU A 171 -16.74 -1.08 10.89
CA LEU A 171 -17.15 -2.30 10.19
C LEU A 171 -16.97 -3.57 11.03
N GLY A 172 -15.84 -3.71 11.72
CA GLY A 172 -15.49 -4.96 12.40
C GLY A 172 -15.99 -5.08 13.83
N ARG A 173 -16.27 -3.95 14.51
CA ARG A 173 -16.65 -3.91 15.94
C ARG A 173 -15.72 -4.74 16.86
N ILE A 174 -14.48 -4.97 16.44
CA ILE A 174 -13.48 -5.70 17.20
C ILE A 174 -12.67 -4.77 18.10
N PRO A 175 -12.11 -5.28 19.21
CA PRO A 175 -11.28 -4.49 20.11
C PRO A 175 -10.10 -3.87 19.36
N LEU A 176 -9.85 -2.60 19.65
CA LEU A 176 -8.61 -1.94 19.26
C LEU A 176 -7.68 -1.89 20.46
N GLY A 177 -6.55 -2.58 20.35
CA GLY A 177 -5.48 -2.47 21.33
C GLY A 177 -4.96 -1.03 21.39
N ALA A 178 -4.72 -0.54 22.60
CA ALA A 178 -4.07 0.74 22.82
C ALA A 178 -2.64 0.72 22.24
N ASP A 179 -2.19 1.87 21.70
CA ASP A 179 -0.82 2.09 21.25
C ASP A 179 0.19 1.92 22.40
#